data_AF-A0A7C5QNW4-F1
#
_entry.id   AF-A0A7C5QNW4-F1
#
_cell.length_a   1.000
_cell.length_b   1.000
_cell.length_c   1.000
_cell.angle_alpha   90.00
_cell.angle_beta   90.00
_cell.angle_gamma   90.00
#
_symmetry.space_group_name_H-M   'P 1'
#
loop_
_entity.id
_entity.type
_entity.pdbx_description
1 polymer ?
#
loop_
_entity_poly.entity_id
_entity_poly.type
_entity_poly.pdbx_seq_one_letter_code
_entity_poly.pdbx_strand_id
1 'polypeptide(L)'
;TIGLAPFAYAVWVPPTLPQIGWMFAVAVFATAGHYTMARAFAIAPISVTQPVTFLHIVWAVLFGVVMFGEPVDGWVLFGGAVIIGAVSFIAWRESVVRRRALHSIEAAKP
;
A
#
# COMPACT_ATOMS: atom_id res chain seq x y z
N THR A 1 -18.77 12.72 18.77
CA THR A 1 -18.05 13.98 18.51
C THR A 1 -18.62 15.16 19.27
N ILE A 2 -19.95 15.36 19.32
CA ILE A 2 -20.59 16.49 20.03
C ILE A 2 -20.23 16.56 21.53
N GLY A 3 -20.17 15.42 22.25
CA GLY A 3 -19.84 15.41 23.69
C GLY A 3 -18.38 15.77 24.03
N LEU A 4 -17.44 15.61 23.09
CA LEU A 4 -16.02 15.96 23.28
C LEU A 4 -15.70 17.38 22.78
N ALA A 5 -16.59 17.98 21.97
CA ALA A 5 -16.40 19.30 21.39
C ALA A 5 -16.12 20.43 22.40
N PRO A 6 -16.83 20.55 23.55
CA PRO A 6 -16.54 21.62 24.51
C PRO A 6 -15.17 21.46 25.18
N PHE A 7 -14.73 20.23 25.45
CA PHE A 7 -13.40 19.96 26.00
C PHE A 7 -12.30 20.24 24.98
N ALA A 8 -12.50 19.85 23.72
CA ALA A 8 -11.55 20.11 22.63
C ALA A 8 -11.40 21.61 22.34
N TYR A 9 -12.48 22.39 22.44
CA TYR A 9 -12.43 23.85 22.30
C TYR A 9 -11.63 24.51 23.42
N ALA A 10 -11.79 24.03 24.67
CA ALA A 10 -11.08 24.58 25.82
C ALA A 10 -9.54 24.41 25.76
N VAL A 11 -9.04 23.41 25.04
CA VAL A 11 -7.59 23.15 24.88
C VAL A 11 -7.11 23.31 23.43
N TRP A 12 -7.88 24.00 22.59
CA TRP A 12 -7.56 24.14 21.18
C TRP A 12 -6.26 24.92 20.94
N VAL A 13 -5.32 24.30 20.22
CA VAL A 13 -4.09 24.95 19.76
C VAL A 13 -4.20 25.14 18.25
N PRO A 14 -4.22 26.39 17.74
CA PRO A 14 -4.30 26.61 16.30
C PRO A 14 -3.02 26.10 15.63
N PRO A 15 -3.13 25.34 14.52
CA PRO A 15 -1.97 24.86 13.81
C PRO A 15 -1.20 26.02 13.19
N THR A 16 0.12 25.91 13.20
CA THR A 16 0.99 26.90 12.56
C THR A 16 0.95 26.76 11.04
N LEU A 17 1.33 27.81 10.30
CA LEU A 17 1.43 27.78 8.84
C LEU A 17 2.26 26.58 8.30
N PRO A 18 3.44 26.24 8.87
CA PRO A 18 4.17 25.04 8.47
C PRO A 18 3.40 23.73 8.70
N GLN A 19 2.66 23.61 9.80
CA GLN A 19 1.85 22.42 10.09
C GLN A 19 0.71 22.28 9.08
N ILE A 20 0.06 23.38 8.72
CA ILE A 20 -0.96 23.41 7.66
C ILE A 20 -0.35 22.97 6.33
N GLY A 21 0.86 23.42 6.00
CA GLY A 21 1.59 23.00 4.81
C GLY A 21 1.83 21.49 4.77
N TRP A 22 2.30 20.89 5.88
CA TRP A 22 2.46 19.45 5.99
C TRP A 22 1.15 18.68 5.89
N MET A 23 0.09 19.16 6.55
CA MET A 23 -1.24 18.56 6.46
C MET A 23 -1.76 18.57 5.01
N PHE A 24 -1.56 19.67 4.29
CA PHE A 24 -1.91 19.77 2.88
C PHE A 24 -1.13 18.76 2.03
N ALA A 25 0.19 18.66 2.23
CA ALA A 25 1.02 17.68 1.52
C ALA A 25 0.54 16.24 1.77
N VAL A 26 0.32 15.88 3.04
CA VAL A 26 -0.23 14.57 3.43
C VAL A 26 -1.58 14.33 2.77
N ALA A 27 -2.48 15.32 2.76
CA ALA A 27 -3.79 15.20 2.13
C ALA A 27 -3.68 14.95 0.61
N VAL A 28 -2.79 15.66 -0.09
CA VAL A 28 -2.55 15.47 -1.53
C VAL A 28 -2.04 14.05 -1.81
N PHE A 29 -1.00 13.61 -1.10
CA PHE A 29 -0.42 12.28 -1.31
C PHE A 29 -1.40 11.16 -0.95
N ALA A 30 -2.12 11.29 0.16
CA ALA A 30 -3.14 10.31 0.56
C ALA A 30 -4.27 10.25 -0.47
N THR A 31 -4.76 11.39 -0.96
CA THR A 31 -5.82 11.43 -1.98
C THR A 31 -5.35 10.81 -3.29
N ALA A 32 -4.14 11.17 -3.75
CA ALA A 32 -3.56 10.61 -4.96
C ALA A 32 -3.37 9.09 -4.85
N GLY A 33 -2.88 8.60 -3.71
CA GLY A 33 -2.71 7.16 -3.45
C GLY A 33 -4.04 6.40 -3.46
N HIS A 34 -5.08 6.92 -2.81
CA HIS A 34 -6.40 6.29 -2.84
C HIS A 34 -7.03 6.34 -4.24
N TYR A 35 -6.84 7.44 -4.96
CA TYR A 35 -7.36 7.58 -6.32
C TYR A 35 -6.71 6.57 -7.28
N THR A 36 -5.38 6.44 -7.25
CA THR A 36 -4.67 5.46 -8.09
C THR A 36 -5.04 4.02 -7.71
N MET A 37 -5.19 3.72 -6.42
CA MET A 37 -5.66 2.42 -5.95
C MET A 37 -7.07 2.09 -6.45
N ALA A 38 -8.01 3.03 -6.34
CA ALA A 38 -9.38 2.84 -6.83
C ALA A 38 -9.40 2.60 -8.35
N ARG A 39 -8.58 3.33 -9.10
CA ARG A 39 -8.43 3.13 -10.56
C ARG A 39 -7.81 1.77 -10.88
N ALA A 40 -6.81 1.32 -10.13
CA ALA A 40 -6.19 0.01 -10.31
C ALA A 40 -7.20 -1.13 -10.07
N PHE A 41 -8.00 -1.04 -9.01
CA PHE A 41 -9.04 -2.04 -8.72
C PHE A 41 -10.16 -2.08 -9.76
N ALA A 42 -10.43 -0.97 -10.44
CA ALA A 42 -11.46 -0.93 -11.49
C ALA A 42 -11.04 -1.64 -12.79
N ILE A 43 -9.73 -1.74 -13.08
CA ILE A 43 -9.22 -2.24 -14.37
C ILE A 43 -8.45 -3.56 -14.25
N ALA A 44 -8.00 -3.93 -13.06
CA ALA A 44 -7.13 -5.07 -12.84
C ALA A 44 -7.87 -6.25 -12.18
N PRO A 45 -7.62 -7.51 -12.61
CA PRO A 45 -8.18 -8.69 -11.94
C PRO A 45 -7.84 -8.75 -10.45
N ILE A 46 -8.75 -9.25 -9.62
CA ILE A 46 -8.54 -9.34 -8.16
C ILE A 46 -7.27 -10.14 -7.81
N SER A 47 -6.89 -11.12 -8.64
CA SER A 47 -5.68 -11.92 -8.44
C SER A 47 -4.37 -11.11 -8.47
N VAL A 48 -4.34 -10.01 -9.23
CA VAL A 48 -3.15 -9.14 -9.32
C VAL A 48 -3.16 -8.02 -8.29
N THR A 49 -4.33 -7.63 -7.79
CA THR A 49 -4.47 -6.49 -6.87
C THR A 49 -4.26 -6.90 -5.41
N GLN A 50 -4.67 -8.11 -5.02
CA GLN A 50 -4.49 -8.63 -3.66
C GLN A 50 -3.04 -8.61 -3.17
N PRO A 51 -2.05 -9.13 -3.93
CA PRO A 51 -0.64 -9.12 -3.49
C PRO A 51 -0.09 -7.70 -3.31
N VAL A 52 -0.50 -6.77 -4.17
CA VAL A 52 -0.07 -5.37 -4.12
C VAL A 52 -0.59 -4.68 -2.86
N THR A 53 -1.81 -4.99 -2.43
CA THR A 53 -2.34 -4.45 -1.17
C THR A 53 -1.46 -4.84 0.01
N PHE A 54 -1.01 -6.10 0.11
CA PHE A 54 -0.16 -6.54 1.21
C PHE A 54 1.24 -5.90 1.25
N LEU A 55 1.72 -5.38 0.12
CA LEU A 55 2.98 -4.63 0.07
C LEU A 55 2.96 -3.38 0.98
N HIS A 56 1.77 -2.85 1.31
CA HIS A 56 1.65 -1.72 2.23
C HIS A 56 2.24 -2.01 3.62
N ILE A 57 2.22 -3.26 4.09
CA ILE A 57 2.79 -3.65 5.40
C ILE A 57 4.31 -3.53 5.34
N VAL A 58 4.92 -3.98 4.24
CA VAL A 58 6.37 -3.91 4.04
C VAL A 58 6.82 -2.45 4.07
N TRP A 59 6.12 -1.56 3.36
CA TRP A 59 6.41 -0.14 3.38
C TRP A 59 6.16 0.50 4.74
N ALA A 60 5.06 0.17 5.42
CA ALA A 60 4.75 0.70 6.74
C ALA A 60 5.85 0.38 7.76
N VAL A 61 6.32 -0.87 7.79
CA VAL A 61 7.43 -1.30 8.65
C VAL A 61 8.73 -0.58 8.28
N LEU A 62 9.03 -0.50 6.97
CA LEU A 62 10.25 0.16 6.50
C LEU A 62 10.27 1.65 6.89
N PHE A 63 9.14 2.35 6.74
CA PHE A 63 9.01 3.74 7.19
C PHE A 63 9.06 3.85 8.72
N GLY A 64 8.46 2.93 9.47
CA GLY A 64 8.54 2.85 10.94
C GLY A 64 9.99 2.82 11.42
N VAL A 65 10.79 1.93 10.84
CA VAL A 65 12.21 1.79 11.19
C VAL A 65 13.02 3.02 10.75
N VAL A 66 12.87 3.46 9.49
CA VAL A 66 13.73 4.49 8.92
C VAL A 66 13.42 5.88 9.47
N MET A 67 12.14 6.23 9.61
CA MET A 67 11.72 7.59 9.99
C MET A 67 11.54 7.74 11.50
N PHE A 68 11.15 6.67 12.19
CA PHE A 68 10.81 6.72 13.62
C PHE A 68 11.76 5.91 14.51
N GLY A 69 12.68 5.12 13.92
CA GLY A 69 13.62 4.30 14.69
C GLY A 69 12.96 3.16 15.46
N GLU A 70 11.77 2.72 15.03
CA GLU A 70 11.06 1.63 15.69
C GLU A 70 11.84 0.31 15.56
N PRO A 71 12.03 -0.45 16.65
CA PRO A 71 12.74 -1.72 16.59
C PRO A 71 11.95 -2.73 15.76
N VAL A 72 12.65 -3.47 14.90
CA VAL A 72 12.05 -4.54 14.11
C VAL A 72 11.75 -5.73 15.01
N ASP A 73 10.47 -5.99 15.25
CA ASP A 73 10.01 -7.21 15.91
C ASP A 73 10.26 -8.42 15.00
N GLY A 74 10.81 -9.51 15.56
CA GLY A 74 11.03 -10.77 14.84
C GLY A 74 9.75 -11.34 14.22
N TRP A 75 8.58 -11.14 14.83
CA TRP A 75 7.29 -11.54 14.28
C TRP A 75 6.91 -10.72 13.05
N VAL A 76 7.24 -9.43 13.03
CA VAL A 76 7.03 -8.55 11.87
C VAL A 76 7.92 -8.98 10.71
N LEU A 77 9.18 -9.35 10.99
CA LEU A 77 10.09 -9.85 9.95
C LEU A 77 9.60 -11.19 9.37
N PHE A 78 9.13 -12.11 10.22
CA PHE A 78 8.57 -13.38 9.79
C PHE A 78 7.32 -13.18 8.91
N GLY A 79 6.36 -12.37 9.37
CA GLY A 79 5.18 -12.03 8.57
C GLY A 79 5.54 -11.36 7.25
N GLY A 80 6.49 -10.42 7.28
CA GLY A 80 7.03 -9.76 6.09
C GLY A 80 7.65 -10.74 5.09
N ALA A 81 8.45 -11.71 5.55
CA ALA A 81 9.06 -12.72 4.70
C ALA A 81 8.00 -13.63 4.04
N VAL A 82 6.96 -14.03 4.78
CA VAL A 82 5.84 -14.81 4.24
C VAL A 82 5.08 -14.02 3.16
N ILE A 83 4.80 -12.73 3.41
CA ILE A 83 4.13 -11.85 2.44
C ILE A 83 4.97 -11.71 1.17
N ILE A 84 6.26 -11.38 1.30
CA ILE A 84 7.16 -11.22 0.14
C ILE A 84 7.23 -12.53 -0.65
N GLY A 85 7.36 -13.67 0.02
CA GLY A 85 7.36 -14.99 -0.62
C GLY A 85 6.08 -15.26 -1.41
N ALA A 86 4.91 -14.97 -0.84
CA ALA A 86 3.62 -15.14 -1.52
C ALA A 86 3.49 -14.20 -2.74
N VAL A 87 3.86 -12.93 -2.59
CA VAL A 87 3.81 -11.94 -3.68
C VAL A 87 4.74 -12.36 -4.84
N SER A 88 5.99 -12.73 -4.53
CA SER A 88 6.95 -13.21 -5.52
C SER A 88 6.47 -14.47 -6.23
N PHE A 89 5.87 -15.43 -5.49
CA PHE A 89 5.32 -16.65 -6.08
C PHE A 89 4.16 -16.37 -7.04
N ILE A 90 3.22 -15.50 -6.66
CA ILE A 90 2.08 -15.14 -7.50
C ILE A 90 2.54 -14.45 -8.78
N ALA A 91 3.44 -13.45 -8.67
CA ALA A 91 4.00 -12.75 -9.81
C ALA A 91 4.75 -13.70 -10.76
N TRP A 92 5.55 -14.63 -10.20
CA TRP A 92 6.22 -15.66 -10.99
C TRP A 92 5.21 -16.57 -11.71
N ARG A 93 4.20 -17.07 -11.00
CA ARG A 93 3.16 -17.95 -11.58
C ARG A 93 2.44 -17.28 -12.74
N GLU A 94 2.05 -16.01 -12.60
CA GLU A 94 1.39 -15.26 -13.69
C GLU A 94 2.31 -15.06 -14.89
N SER A 95 3.59 -14.78 -14.67
CA SER A 95 4.57 -14.66 -15.75
C SER A 95 4.70 -15.97 -16.54
N VAL A 96 4.67 -17.11 -15.86
CA VAL A 96 4.76 -18.45 -16.48
C VAL A 96 3.48 -18.79 -17.25
N VAL A 97 2.30 -18.54 -16.67
CA VAL A 97 1.01 -18.76 -17.33
C VAL A 97 0.90 -17.90 -18.60
N ARG A 98 1.29 -16.62 -18.51
CA ARG A 98 1.27 -15.70 -19.66
C ARG A 98 2.21 -16.16 -20.78
N ARG A 99 3.40 -16.66 -20.44
CA ARG A 99 4.35 -17.22 -21.43
C ARG A 99 3.77 -18.44 -22.15
N ARG A 100 3.11 -19.36 -21.43
CA ARG A 100 2.48 -20.55 -22.03
C ARG A 100 1.35 -20.18 -23.01
N ALA A 101 0.52 -19.20 -22.64
CA ALA A 101 -0.58 -18.74 -23.49
C ALA A 101 -0.09 -18.09 -24.81
N LEU A 102 1.04 -17.37 -24.78
CA LEU A 102 1.63 -16.76 -25.98
C LEU A 102 2.18 -17.81 -26.96
N HIS A 103 2.90 -18.82 -26.44
CA HIS A 103 3.43 -19.92 -27.26
C HIS A 103 2.32 -20.72 -27.98
N SER A 104 1.16 -20.91 -27.37
CA SER A 104 0.03 -21.59 -28.03
C SER A 104 -0.60 -20.77 -29.16
N ILE A 105 -0.55 -19.44 -29.09
CA ILE A 105 -1.09 -18.57 -30.15
C ILE A 105 -0.14 -18.55 -31.36
N GLU A 106 1.17 -18.48 -31.14
CA GLU A 106 2.17 -18.57 -32.23
C GLU A 106 2.12 -19.90 -32.96
N ALA A 107 1.95 -21.02 -32.22
CA ALA A 107 1.83 -22.34 -32.82
C ALA A 107 0.53 -22.54 -33.61
N ALA A 108 -0.50 -21.72 -33.39
CA ALA A 108 -1.79 -21.78 -34.07
C ALA A 108 -1.89 -20.84 -35.29
N LYS A 109 -0.86 -20.04 -35.57
CA LYS A 109 -0.80 -19.19 -36.76
C LYS A 109 -0.35 -20.04 -37.97
N PRO A 110 -1.13 -20.08 -39.08
CA PRO A 110 -0.84 -20.92 -40.24
C PRO A 110 0.40 -20.47 -41.01
#